data_AF-Q1PQD3-F1
#
_entry.id   AF-Q1PQD3-F1
#
_cell.length_a   1.000
_cell.length_b   1.000
_cell.length_c   1.000
_cell.angle_alpha   90.00
_cell.angle_beta   90.00
_cell.angle_gamma   90.00
#
_symmetry.space_group_name_H-M   'P 1'
#
loop_
_entity.id
_entity.type
_entity.pdbx_description
1 polymer ?
#
loop_
_entity_poly.entity_id
_entity_poly.type
_entity_poly.pdbx_seq_one_letter_code
_entity_poly.pdbx_strand_id
1 'polypeptide(L)'
;LNPDTKCHNVLLALTPATRMAFIFIQMYFIFLNNEQIKVYRYKIIARFGLMHMIGTNLAVWLNVLIQETKHEILTFYNPENRTLRISHRIPGHSRGHAVIPVHDPTAHLRVARGLKGPYQIFECRRTNIIGTLVQDASPFLFPCTIEYSLICAAILYVMWRSISRPQSNPPQRPDMISSPMKRSPHHYSVDCARAHKGLFVGILILVLTIISLIIFFVLISRPEFVSMAVTEVTICELLIYGTATIATLLGMIQIRHLQYDAYRSFSLDDILLVGAQTGSFLYNIFTVIAGHFTLRSDDMLVPINALASIVQTACQTMFILDASRRQAVSPEHIRKKPGREIVTFMLVVNLAMWAI
;
A
#
# COMPACT_ATOMS: atom_id res chain seq x y z
N LEU A 1 45.75 13.61 -1.91
CA LEU A 1 45.44 12.34 -1.21
C LEU A 1 45.76 12.55 0.26
N ASN A 2 44.76 12.77 1.11
CA ASN A 2 44.91 12.77 2.57
C ASN A 2 44.02 11.65 3.14
N PRO A 3 44.55 10.72 3.95
CA PRO A 3 43.79 9.56 4.43
C PRO A 3 42.92 9.83 5.66
N ASP A 4 42.86 11.07 6.15
CA ASP A 4 42.16 11.49 7.38
C ASP A 4 40.74 12.04 7.17
N THR A 5 39.93 11.37 6.35
CA THR A 5 38.46 11.54 6.43
C THR A 5 37.84 10.25 6.93
N LYS A 6 37.36 10.26 8.19
CA LYS A 6 36.66 9.16 8.91
C LYS A 6 35.36 8.65 8.25
N CYS A 7 35.16 8.92 6.96
CA CYS A 7 33.96 8.63 6.18
C CYS A 7 34.14 7.54 5.11
N HIS A 8 35.29 6.87 5.04
CA HIS A 8 35.55 5.84 4.02
C HIS A 8 35.21 4.44 4.53
N ASN A 9 33.92 4.16 4.77
CA ASN A 9 33.46 2.78 4.95
C ASN A 9 33.06 2.22 3.58
N VAL A 10 33.84 1.27 3.03
CA VAL A 10 33.49 0.51 1.81
C VAL A 10 32.07 -0.07 1.91
N LEU A 11 31.64 -0.39 3.13
CA LEU A 11 30.29 -0.88 3.45
C LEU A 11 29.16 0.12 3.10
N LEU A 12 29.44 1.44 3.06
CA LEU A 12 28.49 2.49 2.67
C LEU A 12 28.13 2.43 1.18
N ALA A 13 29.06 1.99 0.32
CA ALA A 13 28.82 1.83 -1.12
C ALA A 13 28.39 0.41 -1.48
N LEU A 14 28.97 -0.59 -0.82
CA LEU A 14 28.68 -2.01 -1.09
C LEU A 14 27.21 -2.35 -0.78
N THR A 15 26.68 -1.88 0.35
CA THR A 15 25.31 -2.20 0.79
C THR A 15 24.23 -1.73 -0.19
N PRO A 16 24.19 -0.46 -0.65
CA PRO A 16 23.22 -0.03 -1.64
C PRO A 16 23.44 -0.70 -3.01
N ALA A 17 24.69 -0.92 -3.43
CA ALA A 17 24.98 -1.62 -4.68
C ALA A 17 24.45 -3.06 -4.69
N THR A 18 24.68 -3.81 -3.60
CA THR A 18 24.14 -5.18 -3.45
C THR A 18 22.62 -5.17 -3.42
N ARG A 19 21.98 -4.18 -2.78
CA ARG A 19 20.52 -4.03 -2.80
C ARG A 19 19.98 -3.76 -4.21
N MET A 20 20.63 -2.90 -4.98
CA MET A 20 20.25 -2.64 -6.38
C MET A 20 20.39 -3.88 -7.25
N ALA A 21 21.51 -4.60 -7.15
CA ALA A 21 21.73 -5.84 -7.87
C ALA A 21 20.68 -6.90 -7.49
N PHE A 22 20.38 -7.04 -6.20
CA PHE A 22 19.32 -7.94 -5.71
C PHE A 22 17.96 -7.61 -6.33
N ILE A 23 17.52 -6.35 -6.29
CA ILE A 23 16.24 -5.91 -6.86
C ILE A 23 16.18 -6.22 -8.36
N PHE A 24 17.25 -5.90 -9.09
CA PHE A 24 17.31 -6.12 -10.53
C PHE A 24 17.24 -7.61 -10.90
N ILE A 25 18.05 -8.44 -10.24
CA ILE A 25 18.09 -9.88 -10.47
C ILE A 25 16.75 -10.53 -10.07
N GLN A 26 16.18 -10.14 -8.94
CA GLN A 26 14.88 -10.66 -8.49
C GLN A 26 13.76 -10.29 -9.46
N MET A 27 13.73 -9.04 -9.91
CA MET A 27 12.73 -8.58 -10.88
C MET A 27 12.85 -9.36 -12.19
N TYR A 28 14.06 -9.51 -12.72
CA TYR A 28 14.33 -10.31 -13.91
C TYR A 28 13.88 -11.77 -13.74
N PHE A 29 14.19 -12.39 -12.60
CA PHE A 29 13.75 -13.74 -12.26
C PHE A 29 12.23 -13.86 -12.26
N ILE A 30 11.50 -12.95 -11.61
CA ILE A 30 10.05 -12.97 -11.53
C ILE A 30 9.41 -12.84 -12.93
N PHE A 31 9.91 -11.92 -13.77
CA PHE A 31 9.38 -11.71 -15.11
C PHE A 31 9.52 -12.94 -16.01
N LEU A 32 10.69 -13.57 -16.01
CA LEU A 32 10.91 -14.77 -16.84
C LEU A 32 10.13 -16.00 -16.38
N ASN A 33 9.80 -16.07 -15.09
CA ASN A 33 9.19 -17.23 -14.46
C ASN A 33 7.69 -17.04 -14.15
N ASN A 34 7.05 -16.00 -14.72
CA ASN A 34 5.65 -15.67 -14.49
C ASN A 34 4.69 -16.78 -14.97
N GLU A 35 5.04 -17.51 -16.03
CA GLU A 35 4.32 -18.70 -16.46
C GLU A 35 4.72 -19.90 -15.60
N GLN A 36 3.91 -20.22 -14.59
CA GLN A 36 3.95 -21.43 -13.74
C GLN A 36 5.24 -22.27 -13.89
N ILE A 37 6.24 -22.00 -13.03
CA ILE A 37 7.54 -22.69 -13.08
C ILE A 37 7.35 -24.21 -13.02
N LYS A 38 7.56 -24.89 -14.16
CA LYS A 38 7.53 -26.35 -14.22
C LYS A 38 8.92 -26.89 -13.87
N VAL A 39 9.23 -26.93 -12.57
CA VAL A 39 10.48 -27.54 -12.09
C VAL A 39 10.35 -29.06 -12.10
N TYR A 40 10.99 -29.72 -13.05
CA TYR A 40 10.93 -31.19 -13.17
C TYR A 40 12.02 -31.91 -12.36
N ARG A 41 13.22 -31.33 -12.22
CA ARG A 41 14.41 -32.06 -11.72
C ARG A 41 14.84 -31.70 -10.29
N TYR A 42 14.91 -30.43 -9.92
CA TYR A 42 15.44 -29.98 -8.61
C TYR A 42 14.40 -29.28 -7.73
N LYS A 43 13.29 -29.97 -7.42
CA LYS A 43 12.16 -29.38 -6.67
C LYS A 43 12.53 -28.91 -5.26
N ILE A 44 13.39 -29.64 -4.55
CA ILE A 44 13.77 -29.30 -3.17
C ILE A 44 14.57 -27.99 -3.13
N ILE A 45 15.59 -27.87 -3.99
CA ILE A 45 16.41 -26.67 -4.11
C ILE A 45 15.56 -25.48 -4.54
N ALA A 46 14.66 -25.67 -5.51
CA ALA A 46 13.74 -24.61 -5.94
C ALA A 46 12.81 -24.15 -4.81
N ARG A 47 12.24 -25.09 -4.02
CA ARG A 47 11.40 -24.76 -2.87
C ARG A 47 12.15 -23.99 -1.79
N PHE A 48 13.38 -24.42 -1.48
CA PHE A 48 14.24 -23.73 -0.53
C PHE A 48 14.61 -22.33 -1.02
N GLY A 49 15.04 -22.20 -2.28
CA GLY A 49 15.41 -20.91 -2.87
C GLY A 49 14.24 -19.91 -2.86
N LEU A 50 13.04 -20.35 -3.25
CA LEU A 50 11.85 -19.48 -3.21
C LEU A 50 11.46 -19.09 -1.79
N MET A 51 11.50 -20.02 -0.83
CA MET A 51 11.23 -19.70 0.57
C MET A 51 12.27 -18.74 1.16
N HIS A 52 13.54 -18.92 0.80
CA HIS A 52 14.60 -17.99 1.18
C HIS A 52 14.34 -16.59 0.62
N MET A 53 14.00 -16.49 -0.68
CA MET A 53 13.67 -15.20 -1.31
C MET A 53 12.44 -14.53 -0.68
N ILE A 54 11.40 -15.29 -0.32
CA ILE A 54 10.24 -14.77 0.42
C ILE A 54 10.72 -14.20 1.77
N GLY A 55 11.52 -14.96 2.52
CA GLY A 55 12.09 -14.52 3.79
C GLY A 55 12.94 -13.26 3.64
N THR A 56 13.74 -13.15 2.58
CA THR A 56 14.54 -11.94 2.28
C THR A 56 13.63 -10.73 2.04
N ASN A 57 12.57 -10.87 1.23
CA ASN A 57 11.64 -9.77 0.97
C ASN A 57 10.90 -9.32 2.23
N LEU A 58 10.46 -10.25 3.09
CA LEU A 58 9.83 -9.91 4.36
C LEU A 58 10.82 -9.25 5.34
N ALA A 59 12.08 -9.69 5.35
CA ALA A 59 13.13 -9.06 6.17
C ALA A 59 13.46 -7.63 5.68
N VAL A 60 13.51 -7.42 4.36
CA VAL A 60 13.70 -6.08 3.76
C VAL A 60 12.52 -5.19 4.10
N TRP A 61 11.29 -5.68 3.93
CA TRP A 61 10.07 -4.96 4.31
C TRP A 61 10.11 -4.50 5.78
N LEU A 62 10.39 -5.41 6.72
CA LEU A 62 10.47 -5.08 8.14
C LEU A 62 11.62 -4.10 8.43
N ASN A 63 12.77 -4.26 7.77
CA ASN A 63 13.91 -3.36 7.94
C ASN A 63 13.58 -1.93 7.49
N VAL A 64 12.89 -1.79 6.35
CA VAL A 64 12.48 -0.48 5.81
C VAL A 64 11.42 0.16 6.71
N LEU A 65 10.42 -0.61 7.17
CA LEU A 65 9.41 -0.13 8.11
C LEU A 65 10.06 0.44 9.38
N ILE A 66 11.02 -0.28 9.98
CA ILE A 66 11.77 0.20 11.15
C ILE A 66 12.57 1.47 10.83
N GLN A 67 13.15 1.56 9.63
CA GLN A 67 13.92 2.74 9.21
C GLN A 67 13.03 3.98 9.03
N GLU A 68 11.85 3.81 8.44
CA GLU A 68 10.86 4.87 8.28
C GLU A 68 10.37 5.38 9.63
N THR A 69 9.91 4.48 10.52
CA THR A 69 9.48 4.86 11.88
C THR A 69 10.61 5.56 12.65
N LYS A 70 11.85 5.08 12.50
CA LYS A 70 13.01 5.75 13.11
C LYS A 70 13.25 7.13 12.52
N HIS A 71 13.11 7.29 11.20
CA HIS A 71 13.27 8.57 10.52
C HIS A 71 12.25 9.59 11.05
N GLU A 72 10.98 9.20 11.19
CA GLU A 72 9.93 10.05 11.76
C GLU A 72 10.19 10.40 13.24
N ILE A 73 10.54 9.43 14.09
CA ILE A 73 10.80 9.73 15.51
C ILE A 73 11.97 10.73 15.67
N LEU A 74 13.00 10.60 14.83
CA LEU A 74 14.16 11.49 14.86
C LEU A 74 13.86 12.89 14.33
N THR A 75 12.91 13.08 13.41
CA THR A 75 12.50 14.42 12.97
C THR A 75 11.76 15.18 14.08
N PHE A 76 11.11 14.48 15.01
CA PHE A 76 10.48 15.07 16.21
C PHE A 76 11.42 15.26 17.41
N TYR A 77 12.66 14.77 17.33
CA TYR A 77 13.63 14.86 18.42
C TYR A 77 14.44 16.17 18.34
N ASN A 78 14.31 17.04 19.33
CA ASN A 78 15.15 18.23 19.44
C ASN A 78 16.41 17.91 20.28
N PRO A 79 17.62 17.91 19.68
CA PRO A 79 18.84 17.50 20.37
C PRO A 79 19.35 18.51 21.40
N GLU A 80 18.98 19.80 21.32
CA GLU A 80 19.46 20.83 22.26
C GLU A 80 18.83 20.69 23.64
N ASN A 81 17.54 20.28 23.72
CA ASN A 81 16.82 20.18 24.98
C ASN A 81 16.51 18.74 25.44
N ARG A 82 16.95 17.71 24.71
CA ARG A 82 16.58 16.29 24.94
C ARG A 82 15.06 16.09 25.07
N THR A 83 14.26 16.95 24.43
CA THR A 83 12.80 16.89 24.45
C THR A 83 12.29 16.34 23.13
N LEU A 84 11.32 15.42 23.20
CA LEU A 84 10.51 15.05 22.04
C LEU A 84 9.49 16.17 21.82
N ARG A 85 9.68 16.97 20.77
CA ARG A 85 8.64 17.91 20.34
C ARG A 85 7.66 17.12 19.49
N ILE A 86 6.60 16.60 20.12
CA ILE A 86 5.41 16.14 19.41
C ILE A 86 4.72 17.41 18.89
N SER A 87 5.20 17.94 17.79
CA SER A 87 4.53 19.03 17.09
C SER A 87 3.42 18.41 16.26
N HIS A 88 2.26 18.22 16.88
CA HIS A 88 1.03 18.03 16.11
C HIS A 88 0.92 19.22 15.15
N ARG A 89 0.86 18.97 13.83
CA ARG A 89 0.41 19.96 12.84
C ARG A 89 -1.11 20.17 13.01
N ILE A 90 -1.53 20.65 14.17
CA ILE A 90 -2.91 21.12 14.42
C ILE A 90 -2.82 22.64 14.54
N PRO A 91 -3.43 23.42 13.63
CA PRO A 91 -3.36 24.88 13.65
C PRO A 91 -4.35 25.47 14.66
N GLY A 92 -3.88 26.42 15.46
CA GLY A 92 -4.74 27.34 16.22
C GLY A 92 -4.93 26.98 17.70
N HIS A 93 -3.92 27.21 18.54
CA HIS A 93 -4.08 28.07 19.73
C HIS A 93 -2.76 28.19 20.51
N SER A 94 -2.60 29.39 21.06
CA SER A 94 -1.54 29.90 21.91
C SER A 94 -0.95 28.93 22.94
N ARG A 95 0.39 28.88 22.97
CA ARG A 95 1.26 28.68 24.15
C ARG A 95 0.65 27.87 25.31
N GLY A 96 0.65 26.56 25.18
CA GLY A 96 0.58 25.61 26.29
C GLY A 96 1.72 24.60 26.18
N HIS A 97 2.93 25.01 26.57
CA HIS A 97 4.08 24.11 26.57
C HIS A 97 3.93 23.05 27.67
N ALA A 98 3.55 21.83 27.32
CA ALA A 98 3.79 20.68 28.19
C ALA A 98 5.28 20.29 28.10
N VAL A 99 6.13 21.06 28.81
CA VAL A 99 7.49 20.61 29.13
C VAL A 99 7.32 19.56 30.23
N ILE A 100 7.56 18.28 29.92
CA ILE A 100 7.75 17.27 30.96
C ILE A 100 9.19 17.44 31.44
N PRO A 101 9.43 18.00 32.64
CA PRO A 101 10.78 18.09 33.17
C PRO A 101 11.13 16.69 33.69
N VAL A 102 12.18 16.08 33.16
CA VAL A 102 12.80 14.93 33.82
C VAL A 102 13.60 15.47 35.00
N HIS A 103 12.91 15.69 36.12
CA HIS A 103 13.55 15.97 37.40
C HIS A 103 13.67 14.65 38.15
N ASP A 104 14.91 14.23 38.41
CA ASP A 104 15.23 13.03 39.17
C ASP A 104 15.89 13.49 40.48
N PRO A 105 15.41 13.02 41.64
CA PRO A 105 16.32 12.31 42.50
C PRO A 105 15.62 11.12 43.16
N THR A 106 15.58 9.98 42.49
CA THR A 106 15.68 8.67 43.15
C THR A 106 16.03 7.61 42.11
N ALA A 107 17.30 7.20 42.16
CA ALA A 107 17.89 6.17 41.34
C ALA A 107 17.17 4.82 41.45
N HIS A 108 16.14 4.62 40.64
CA HIS A 108 15.84 3.31 40.10
C HIS A 108 16.69 3.17 38.83
N LEU A 109 17.59 2.18 38.85
CA LEU A 109 18.48 1.79 37.75
C LEU A 109 17.68 1.36 36.51
N ARG A 110 16.96 2.28 35.87
CA ARG A 110 16.46 2.11 34.53
C ARG A 110 17.63 2.45 33.63
N VAL A 111 18.28 1.40 33.13
CA VAL A 111 19.17 1.51 31.97
C VAL A 111 18.41 2.29 30.92
N ALA A 112 18.81 3.54 30.69
CA ALA A 112 18.34 4.32 29.59
C ALA A 112 18.83 3.64 28.31
N ARG A 113 18.04 2.69 27.79
CA ARG A 113 18.06 2.33 26.37
C ARG A 113 17.42 3.47 25.57
N GLY A 114 17.90 4.70 25.80
CA GLY A 114 17.64 5.85 24.96
C GLY A 114 18.54 5.76 23.74
N LEU A 115 18.01 6.12 22.57
CA LEU A 115 18.71 6.12 21.29
C LEU A 115 20.00 6.96 21.34
N LYS A 116 21.10 6.40 21.81
CA LYS A 116 22.45 6.86 21.48
C LYS A 116 22.80 6.24 20.13
N GLY A 117 22.10 6.68 19.08
CA GLY A 117 22.47 6.37 17.71
C GLY A 117 23.87 6.93 17.40
N PRO A 118 24.64 6.30 16.50
CA PRO A 118 26.00 6.76 16.18
C PRO A 118 25.91 8.05 15.35
N TYR A 119 25.93 9.20 16.02
CA TYR A 119 25.89 10.53 15.40
C TYR A 119 27.02 10.73 14.36
N GLN A 120 28.16 10.04 14.53
CA GLN A 120 29.33 10.14 13.63
C GLN A 120 29.14 9.47 12.24
N ILE A 121 28.31 8.44 12.10
CA ILE A 121 28.06 7.81 10.78
C ILE A 121 27.11 8.66 9.92
N PHE A 122 26.25 9.46 10.56
CA PHE A 122 25.26 10.31 9.89
C PHE A 122 25.83 11.64 9.38
N GLU A 123 26.96 12.11 9.89
CA GLU A 123 27.62 13.32 9.36
C GLU A 123 28.28 13.04 8.01
N CYS A 124 28.93 11.88 7.83
CA CYS A 124 29.57 11.48 6.57
C CYS A 124 28.59 11.30 5.40
N ARG A 125 27.36 10.85 5.68
CA ARG A 125 26.31 10.67 4.66
C ARG A 125 25.63 12.00 4.27
N ARG A 126 25.76 13.05 5.09
CA ARG A 126 25.04 14.33 4.96
C ARG A 126 25.80 15.44 4.23
N THR A 127 27.10 15.29 3.98
CA THR A 127 27.95 16.41 3.50
C THR A 127 27.97 16.62 1.99
N ASN A 128 27.42 15.70 1.19
CA ASN A 128 27.38 15.81 -0.28
C ASN A 128 25.95 16.10 -0.78
N ILE A 129 25.83 16.81 -1.92
CA ILE A 129 24.55 17.12 -2.61
C ILE A 129 23.68 15.87 -2.84
N ILE A 130 24.32 14.72 -3.10
CA ILE A 130 23.62 13.43 -3.24
C ILE A 130 23.01 12.96 -1.91
N GLY A 131 23.68 13.24 -0.79
CA GLY A 131 23.19 12.92 0.54
C GLY A 131 21.93 13.70 0.91
N THR A 132 21.88 15.00 0.58
CA THR A 132 20.70 15.84 0.80
C THR A 132 19.55 15.43 -0.13
N LEU A 133 19.82 15.23 -1.43
CA LEU A 133 18.80 14.75 -2.38
C LEU A 133 18.20 13.41 -1.97
N VAL A 134 19.02 12.47 -1.50
CA VAL A 134 18.53 11.17 -1.00
C VAL A 134 17.69 11.36 0.25
N GLN A 135 18.04 12.28 1.15
CA GLN A 135 17.23 12.55 2.34
C GLN A 135 15.88 13.16 1.99
N ASP A 136 15.86 14.12 1.06
CA ASP A 136 14.63 14.78 0.61
C ASP A 136 13.71 13.83 -0.16
N ALA A 137 14.28 12.90 -0.94
CA ALA A 137 13.52 11.89 -1.68
C ALA A 137 13.10 10.68 -0.82
N SER A 138 13.79 10.40 0.30
CA SER A 138 13.56 9.18 1.11
C SER A 138 12.11 9.00 1.57
N PRO A 139 11.42 10.04 2.10
CA PRO A 139 10.02 9.92 2.51
C PRO A 139 9.08 9.43 1.41
N PHE A 140 9.37 9.78 0.15
CA PHE A 140 8.55 9.35 -1.00
C PHE A 140 8.92 7.94 -1.49
N LEU A 141 10.13 7.46 -1.20
CA LEU A 141 10.62 6.15 -1.67
C LEU A 141 10.39 5.01 -0.67
N PHE A 142 10.13 5.32 0.60
CA PHE A 142 9.84 4.29 1.62
C PHE A 142 8.58 3.47 1.25
N PRO A 143 7.43 4.09 0.92
CA PRO A 143 6.22 3.34 0.54
C PRO A 143 6.46 2.45 -0.69
N CYS A 144 7.15 2.96 -1.72
CA CYS A 144 7.48 2.18 -2.92
C CYS A 144 8.30 0.92 -2.60
N THR A 145 9.26 1.03 -1.68
CA THR A 145 10.12 -0.10 -1.29
C THR A 145 9.34 -1.13 -0.45
N ILE A 146 8.46 -0.65 0.44
CA ILE A 146 7.54 -1.47 1.23
C ILE A 146 6.61 -2.26 0.30
N GLU A 147 5.96 -1.59 -0.64
CA GLU A 147 5.05 -2.20 -1.63
C GLU A 147 5.78 -3.22 -2.51
N TYR A 148 6.93 -2.84 -3.09
CA TYR A 148 7.74 -3.73 -3.92
C TYR A 148 8.06 -5.04 -3.20
N SER A 149 8.48 -4.96 -1.94
CA SER A 149 8.89 -6.12 -1.15
C SER A 149 7.70 -7.05 -0.86
N LEU A 150 6.53 -6.48 -0.55
CA LEU A 150 5.30 -7.26 -0.30
C LEU A 150 4.75 -7.90 -1.59
N ILE A 151 4.73 -7.18 -2.70
CA ILE A 151 4.30 -7.69 -4.01
C ILE A 151 5.20 -8.87 -4.42
N CYS A 152 6.52 -8.72 -4.30
CA CYS A 152 7.46 -9.78 -4.62
C CYS A 152 7.26 -10.99 -3.72
N ALA A 153 7.09 -10.80 -2.40
CA ALA A 153 6.81 -11.90 -1.48
C ALA A 153 5.53 -12.66 -1.85
N ALA A 154 4.47 -11.96 -2.23
CA ALA A 154 3.20 -12.57 -2.66
C ALA A 154 3.35 -13.37 -3.96
N ILE A 155 4.01 -12.80 -4.98
CA ILE A 155 4.26 -13.48 -6.26
C ILE A 155 5.12 -14.74 -6.05
N LEU A 156 6.21 -14.62 -5.28
CA LEU A 156 7.09 -15.74 -4.95
C LEU A 156 6.36 -16.82 -4.14
N TYR A 157 5.44 -16.44 -3.25
CA TYR A 157 4.58 -17.39 -2.53
C TYR A 157 3.68 -18.17 -3.50
N VAL A 158 3.06 -17.51 -4.48
CA VAL A 158 2.25 -18.18 -5.50
C VAL A 158 3.09 -19.14 -6.34
N MET A 159 4.29 -18.73 -6.76
CA MET A 159 5.25 -19.59 -7.46
C MET A 159 5.65 -20.82 -6.62
N TRP A 160 5.99 -20.59 -5.35
CA TRP A 160 6.37 -21.67 -4.42
C TRP A 160 5.22 -22.64 -4.18
N ARG A 161 3.99 -22.13 -3.98
CA ARG A 161 2.79 -22.95 -3.79
C ARG A 161 2.49 -23.79 -5.04
N SER A 162 2.73 -23.25 -6.23
CA SER A 162 2.54 -23.97 -7.50
C SER A 162 3.48 -25.19 -7.62
N ILE A 163 4.77 -25.03 -7.29
CA ILE A 163 5.78 -26.13 -7.29
C ILE A 163 5.52 -27.14 -6.16
N SER A 164 4.84 -26.69 -5.10
CA SER A 164 4.55 -27.52 -3.93
C SER A 164 3.35 -28.45 -4.12
N ARG A 165 2.42 -28.10 -5.02
CA ARG A 165 1.27 -28.95 -5.32
C ARG A 165 1.70 -30.22 -6.09
N PRO A 166 1.21 -31.41 -5.71
CA PRO A 166 1.37 -32.61 -6.53
C PRO A 166 0.73 -32.36 -7.90
N GLN A 167 1.41 -32.72 -9.00
CA GLN A 167 0.71 -32.81 -10.28
C GLN A 167 -0.31 -33.94 -10.18
N SER A 168 -1.59 -33.60 -10.07
CA SER A 168 -2.65 -34.54 -10.38
C SER A 168 -2.60 -34.78 -11.88
N ASN A 169 -2.19 -35.98 -12.31
CA ASN A 169 -2.41 -36.41 -13.69
C ASN A 169 -3.92 -36.27 -13.96
N PRO A 170 -4.35 -35.46 -14.95
CA PRO A 170 -5.76 -35.44 -15.31
C PRO A 170 -6.14 -36.88 -15.74
N PRO A 171 -7.28 -37.43 -15.26
CA PRO A 171 -7.77 -38.68 -15.83
C PRO A 171 -7.97 -38.48 -17.32
N GLN A 172 -7.32 -39.32 -18.13
CA GLN A 172 -7.58 -39.42 -19.57
C GLN A 172 -9.07 -39.74 -19.76
N ARG A 173 -9.87 -38.72 -20.05
CA ARG A 173 -11.21 -38.93 -20.59
C ARG A 173 -11.07 -39.01 -22.12
N PRO A 174 -11.58 -40.06 -22.77
CA PRO A 174 -11.56 -40.16 -24.23
C PRO A 174 -12.33 -39.00 -24.85
N ASP A 175 -11.79 -38.49 -25.95
CA ASP A 175 -12.30 -37.37 -26.72
C ASP A 175 -13.76 -37.58 -27.15
N MET A 176 -14.68 -36.78 -26.60
CA MET A 176 -15.98 -36.49 -27.21
C MET A 176 -16.28 -35.00 -27.13
N ILE A 177 -16.06 -34.36 -28.29
CA ILE A 177 -16.89 -33.31 -28.91
C ILE A 177 -17.66 -32.40 -27.94
N SER A 178 -17.06 -31.25 -27.61
CA SER A 178 -17.67 -29.91 -27.75
C SER A 178 -16.77 -28.88 -27.07
N SER A 179 -16.14 -28.03 -27.88
CA SER A 179 -15.41 -26.88 -27.38
C SER A 179 -16.38 -25.77 -26.99
N PRO A 180 -16.30 -25.21 -25.78
CA PRO A 180 -16.43 -23.78 -25.61
C PRO A 180 -15.01 -23.20 -25.61
N MET A 181 -14.65 -22.56 -26.71
CA MET A 181 -13.62 -21.53 -26.83
C MET A 181 -12.47 -21.64 -25.80
N LYS A 182 -11.43 -22.43 -26.11
CA LYS A 182 -10.11 -22.24 -25.49
C LYS A 182 -9.63 -20.84 -25.89
N ARG A 183 -9.93 -19.84 -25.05
CA ARG A 183 -9.34 -18.50 -25.18
C ARG A 183 -7.83 -18.68 -25.09
N SER A 184 -7.12 -18.32 -26.14
CA SER A 184 -5.66 -18.20 -26.09
C SER A 184 -5.28 -17.20 -24.99
N PRO A 185 -4.22 -17.43 -24.19
CA PRO A 185 -3.80 -16.51 -23.14
C PRO A 185 -3.38 -15.12 -23.66
N HIS A 186 -3.14 -15.00 -24.97
CA HIS A 186 -2.58 -13.81 -25.62
C HIS A 186 -3.60 -12.77 -26.10
N HIS A 187 -4.90 -12.98 -25.90
CA HIS A 187 -5.92 -11.98 -26.24
C HIS A 187 -6.69 -11.52 -25.00
N TYR A 188 -6.00 -10.78 -24.13
CA TYR A 188 -6.65 -9.91 -23.16
C TYR A 188 -7.10 -8.64 -23.89
N SER A 189 -8.18 -8.73 -24.69
CA SER A 189 -8.81 -7.53 -25.22
C SER A 189 -9.65 -6.87 -24.14
N VAL A 190 -9.26 -5.67 -23.76
CA VAL A 190 -10.09 -4.79 -22.94
C VAL A 190 -11.20 -4.27 -23.83
N ASP A 191 -12.29 -5.04 -23.96
CA ASP A 191 -13.43 -4.64 -24.80
C ASP A 191 -14.19 -3.47 -24.15
N CYS A 192 -13.78 -2.21 -24.34
CA CYS A 192 -14.45 -1.03 -23.75
C CYS A 192 -15.91 -0.81 -24.21
N ALA A 193 -16.41 -1.64 -25.13
CA ALA A 193 -17.81 -1.65 -25.53
C ALA A 193 -18.73 -1.77 -24.30
N ARG A 194 -19.59 -0.75 -24.10
CA ARG A 194 -20.55 -0.62 -22.99
C ARG A 194 -19.95 -0.36 -21.60
N ALA A 195 -18.72 0.13 -21.49
CA ALA A 195 -18.12 0.59 -20.22
C ALA A 195 -17.76 2.10 -20.22
N HIS A 196 -17.98 2.78 -21.34
CA HIS A 196 -17.50 4.14 -21.61
C HIS A 196 -18.02 5.19 -20.62
N LYS A 197 -19.27 5.07 -20.12
CA LYS A 197 -19.81 6.03 -19.14
C LYS A 197 -19.06 5.96 -17.81
N GLY A 198 -18.92 4.76 -17.26
CA GLY A 198 -18.17 4.54 -16.02
C GLY A 198 -16.70 4.93 -16.16
N LEU A 199 -16.08 4.60 -17.29
CA LEU A 199 -14.71 5.01 -17.59
C LEU A 199 -14.55 6.54 -17.66
N PHE A 200 -15.44 7.25 -18.36
CA PHE A 200 -15.36 8.70 -18.51
C PHE A 200 -15.53 9.44 -17.18
N VAL A 201 -16.53 9.04 -16.38
CA VAL A 201 -16.74 9.63 -15.05
C VAL A 201 -15.56 9.28 -14.12
N GLY A 202 -15.00 8.07 -14.22
CA GLY A 202 -13.81 7.69 -13.47
C GLY A 202 -12.58 8.54 -13.83
N ILE A 203 -12.34 8.76 -15.13
CA ILE A 203 -11.25 9.63 -15.60
C ILE A 203 -11.45 11.07 -15.11
N LEU A 204 -12.69 11.58 -15.12
CA LEU A 204 -12.99 12.90 -14.58
C LEU A 204 -12.60 13.01 -13.09
N ILE A 205 -12.97 12.02 -12.27
CA ILE A 205 -12.56 11.97 -10.85
C ILE A 205 -11.04 11.92 -10.73
N LEU A 206 -10.36 11.05 -11.50
CA LEU A 206 -8.90 10.95 -11.49
C LEU A 206 -8.22 12.29 -11.83
N VAL A 207 -8.71 13.02 -12.84
CA VAL A 207 -8.17 14.34 -13.21
C VAL A 207 -8.39 15.34 -12.07
N LEU A 208 -9.57 15.37 -11.46
CA LEU A 208 -9.85 16.25 -10.32
C LEU A 208 -8.95 15.92 -9.11
N THR A 209 -8.71 14.63 -8.85
CA THR A 209 -7.77 14.17 -7.82
C THR A 209 -6.35 14.64 -8.11
N ILE A 210 -5.86 14.51 -9.35
CA ILE A 210 -4.53 15.00 -9.73
C ILE A 210 -4.42 16.52 -9.53
N ILE A 211 -5.45 17.28 -9.90
CA ILE A 211 -5.49 18.73 -9.68
C ILE A 211 -5.44 19.04 -8.17
N SER A 212 -6.23 18.34 -7.35
CA SER A 212 -6.21 18.46 -5.89
C SER A 212 -4.82 18.21 -5.30
N LEU A 213 -4.14 17.13 -5.72
CA LEU A 213 -2.77 16.84 -5.27
C LEU A 213 -1.76 17.92 -5.64
N ILE A 214 -1.85 18.48 -6.85
CA ILE A 214 -0.99 19.61 -7.26
C ILE A 214 -1.23 20.82 -6.36
N ILE A 215 -2.50 21.15 -6.09
CA ILE A 215 -2.88 22.24 -5.18
C ILE A 215 -2.33 21.97 -3.78
N PHE A 216 -2.51 20.76 -3.24
CA PHE A 216 -1.96 20.37 -1.95
C PHE A 216 -0.46 20.60 -1.85
N PHE A 217 0.35 20.12 -2.81
CA PHE A 217 1.81 20.30 -2.78
C PHE A 217 2.24 21.78 -2.89
N VAL A 218 1.50 22.59 -3.64
CA VAL A 218 1.76 24.03 -3.74
C VAL A 218 1.43 24.75 -2.43
N LEU A 219 0.28 24.43 -1.81
CA LEU A 219 -0.19 25.07 -0.59
C LEU A 219 0.59 24.62 0.65
N ILE A 220 0.93 23.33 0.78
CA ILE A 220 1.67 22.79 1.93
C ILE A 220 3.09 23.36 2.03
N SER A 221 3.64 23.81 0.90
CA SER A 221 4.96 24.48 0.84
C SER A 221 4.94 25.89 1.47
N ARG A 222 3.75 26.45 1.75
CA ARG A 222 3.57 27.77 2.36
C ARG A 222 2.97 27.62 3.76
N PRO A 223 3.67 28.03 4.83
CA PRO A 223 3.23 27.77 6.21
C PRO A 223 1.87 28.41 6.55
N GLU A 224 1.53 29.53 5.91
CA GLU A 224 0.24 30.22 6.08
C GLU A 224 -0.95 29.45 5.52
N PHE A 225 -0.72 28.58 4.52
CA PHE A 225 -1.76 27.86 3.80
C PHE A 225 -1.86 26.37 4.17
N VAL A 226 -1.07 25.89 5.13
CA VAL A 226 -1.04 24.46 5.52
C VAL A 226 -2.42 23.95 5.95
N SER A 227 -3.16 24.73 6.75
CA SER A 227 -4.51 24.33 7.18
C SER A 227 -5.46 24.19 5.99
N MET A 228 -5.44 25.17 5.08
CA MET A 228 -6.24 25.13 3.86
C MET A 228 -5.87 23.94 2.95
N ALA A 229 -4.59 23.62 2.83
CA ALA A 229 -4.12 22.44 2.09
C ALA A 229 -4.70 21.14 2.66
N VAL A 230 -4.64 20.96 3.98
CA VAL A 230 -5.17 19.76 4.65
C VAL A 230 -6.69 19.67 4.51
N THR A 231 -7.40 20.78 4.70
CA THR A 231 -8.87 20.82 4.51
C THR A 231 -9.25 20.49 3.06
N GLU A 232 -8.55 21.04 2.08
CA GLU A 232 -8.82 20.81 0.65
C GLU A 232 -8.69 19.34 0.28
N VAL A 233 -7.56 18.70 0.61
CA VAL A 233 -7.37 17.28 0.30
C VAL A 233 -8.34 16.39 1.07
N THR A 234 -8.66 16.73 2.32
CA THR A 234 -9.61 15.95 3.14
C THR A 234 -11.03 16.03 2.56
N ILE A 235 -11.45 17.18 2.02
CA ILE A 235 -12.72 17.31 1.31
C ILE A 235 -12.70 16.48 0.02
N CYS A 236 -11.60 16.52 -0.74
CA CYS A 236 -11.44 15.70 -1.95
C CYS A 236 -11.60 14.21 -1.62
N GLU A 237 -10.91 13.70 -0.60
CA GLU A 237 -11.01 12.33 -0.12
C GLU A 237 -12.45 11.98 0.28
N LEU A 238 -13.12 12.84 1.06
CA LEU A 238 -14.49 12.60 1.49
C LEU A 238 -15.46 12.47 0.30
N LEU A 239 -15.29 13.29 -0.74
CA LEU A 239 -16.08 13.19 -1.97
C LEU A 239 -15.78 11.89 -2.74
N ILE A 240 -14.51 11.49 -2.81
CA ILE A 240 -14.11 10.22 -3.44
C ILE A 240 -14.70 9.03 -2.68
N TYR A 241 -14.56 8.98 -1.35
CA TYR A 241 -15.15 7.92 -0.53
C TYR A 241 -16.68 7.90 -0.63
N GLY A 242 -17.34 9.06 -0.62
CA GLY A 242 -18.79 9.15 -0.77
C GLY A 242 -19.28 8.62 -2.12
N THR A 243 -18.68 9.10 -3.22
CA THR A 243 -19.03 8.63 -4.57
C THR A 243 -18.69 7.16 -4.78
N ALA A 244 -17.58 6.68 -4.24
CA ALA A 244 -17.20 5.28 -4.28
C ALA A 244 -18.15 4.38 -3.48
N THR A 245 -18.60 4.82 -2.31
CA THR A 245 -19.60 4.11 -1.50
C THR A 245 -20.93 3.99 -2.25
N ILE A 246 -21.42 5.09 -2.84
CA ILE A 246 -22.66 5.06 -3.63
C ILE A 246 -22.53 4.07 -4.80
N ALA A 247 -21.41 4.11 -5.52
CA ALA A 247 -21.17 3.20 -6.63
C ALA A 247 -21.03 1.74 -6.20
N THR A 248 -20.38 1.44 -5.06
CA THR A 248 -20.30 0.06 -4.55
C THR A 248 -21.66 -0.47 -4.13
N LEU A 249 -22.50 0.36 -3.47
CA LEU A 249 -23.89 0.01 -3.15
C LEU A 249 -24.72 -0.27 -4.41
N LEU A 250 -24.64 0.61 -5.42
CA LEU A 250 -25.30 0.40 -6.72
C LEU A 250 -24.78 -0.87 -7.42
N GLY A 251 -23.48 -1.12 -7.33
CA GLY A 251 -22.82 -2.32 -7.83
C GLY A 251 -23.40 -3.58 -7.20
N MET A 252 -23.49 -3.62 -5.86
CA MET A 252 -24.07 -4.74 -5.11
C MET A 252 -25.51 -5.04 -5.55
N ILE A 253 -26.33 -4.00 -5.76
CA ILE A 253 -27.70 -4.18 -6.25
C ILE A 253 -27.72 -4.75 -7.67
N GLN A 254 -26.87 -4.24 -8.58
CA GLN A 254 -26.82 -4.69 -9.97
C GLN A 254 -26.34 -6.14 -10.13
N ILE A 255 -25.33 -6.56 -9.34
CA ILE A 255 -24.77 -7.91 -9.44
C ILE A 255 -25.63 -8.96 -8.75
N ARG A 256 -26.59 -8.58 -7.89
CA ARG A 256 -27.45 -9.50 -7.14
C ARG A 256 -28.20 -10.49 -8.03
N HIS A 257 -28.48 -10.12 -9.28
CA HIS A 257 -29.16 -10.96 -10.27
C HIS A 257 -28.26 -12.05 -10.90
N LEU A 258 -26.94 -11.99 -10.70
CA LEU A 258 -26.01 -13.00 -11.17
C LEU A 258 -26.04 -14.23 -10.26
N GLN A 259 -25.83 -15.42 -10.84
CA GLN A 259 -25.80 -16.67 -10.08
C GLN A 259 -24.62 -16.69 -9.12
N TYR A 260 -24.88 -17.14 -7.89
CA TYR A 260 -23.90 -17.23 -6.81
C TYR A 260 -23.35 -18.65 -6.72
N ASP A 261 -22.02 -18.80 -6.80
CA ASP A 261 -21.33 -20.06 -6.63
C ASP A 261 -20.93 -20.26 -5.16
N ALA A 262 -21.75 -21.02 -4.43
CA ALA A 262 -21.52 -21.33 -3.02
C ALA A 262 -20.36 -22.31 -2.78
N TYR A 263 -19.91 -23.04 -3.81
CA TYR A 263 -18.88 -24.08 -3.68
C TYR A 263 -17.46 -23.54 -3.93
N ARG A 264 -17.32 -22.26 -4.32
CA ARG A 264 -16.03 -21.61 -4.49
C ARG A 264 -15.33 -21.43 -3.13
N SER A 265 -14.21 -22.14 -2.95
CA SER A 265 -13.36 -21.98 -1.76
C SER A 265 -12.65 -20.62 -1.73
N PHE A 266 -12.31 -20.15 -0.52
CA PHE A 266 -11.51 -18.95 -0.32
C PHE A 266 -10.17 -19.08 -1.05
N SER A 267 -9.96 -18.21 -2.02
CA SER A 267 -8.74 -18.13 -2.81
C SER A 267 -7.66 -17.34 -2.06
N LEU A 268 -6.43 -17.40 -2.56
CA LEU A 268 -5.34 -16.58 -2.04
C LEU A 268 -5.68 -15.08 -2.15
N ASP A 269 -6.32 -14.69 -3.26
CA ASP A 269 -6.69 -13.31 -3.54
C ASP A 269 -7.67 -12.77 -2.48
N ASP A 270 -8.62 -13.61 -2.04
CA ASP A 270 -9.58 -13.24 -0.98
C ASP A 270 -8.88 -13.03 0.37
N ILE A 271 -7.87 -13.86 0.70
CA ILE A 271 -7.08 -13.74 1.94
C ILE A 271 -6.20 -12.49 1.88
N LEU A 272 -5.54 -12.24 0.74
CA LEU A 272 -4.71 -11.04 0.55
C LEU A 272 -5.55 -9.77 0.65
N LEU A 273 -6.76 -9.77 0.08
CA LEU A 273 -7.69 -8.65 0.18
C LEU A 273 -8.03 -8.35 1.64
N VAL A 274 -8.49 -9.35 2.40
CA VAL A 274 -8.87 -9.17 3.82
C VAL A 274 -7.65 -8.78 4.68
N GLY A 275 -6.49 -9.37 4.39
CA GLY A 275 -5.24 -9.08 5.09
C GLY A 275 -4.78 -7.63 4.88
N ALA A 276 -4.70 -7.17 3.63
CA ALA A 276 -4.35 -5.79 3.30
C ALA A 276 -5.36 -4.80 3.93
N GLN A 277 -6.64 -5.16 3.88
CA GLN A 277 -7.71 -4.33 4.38
C GLN A 277 -7.68 -4.13 5.91
N THR A 278 -7.15 -5.11 6.65
CA THR A 278 -7.04 -5.01 8.12
C THR A 278 -6.17 -3.82 8.53
N GLY A 279 -5.09 -3.51 7.78
CA GLY A 279 -4.25 -2.34 8.05
C GLY A 279 -5.00 -1.02 7.90
N SER A 280 -5.80 -0.89 6.84
CA SER A 280 -6.65 0.29 6.60
C SER A 280 -7.69 0.48 7.71
N PHE A 281 -8.35 -0.59 8.17
CA PHE A 281 -9.28 -0.50 9.31
C PHE A 281 -8.59 -0.06 10.59
N LEU A 282 -7.43 -0.63 10.93
CA LEU A 282 -6.70 -0.26 12.13
C LEU A 282 -6.29 1.22 12.12
N TYR A 283 -5.75 1.70 10.99
CA TYR A 283 -5.39 3.11 10.82
C TYR A 283 -6.59 4.02 11.07
N ASN A 284 -7.70 3.79 10.36
CA ASN A 284 -8.87 4.67 10.47
C ASN A 284 -9.55 4.58 11.84
N ILE A 285 -9.59 3.41 12.48
CA ILE A 285 -10.12 3.27 13.85
C ILE A 285 -9.28 4.09 14.83
N PHE A 286 -7.95 4.02 14.74
CA PHE A 286 -7.08 4.84 15.58
C PHE A 286 -7.25 6.33 15.30
N THR A 287 -7.45 6.74 14.04
CA THR A 287 -7.74 8.13 13.68
C THR A 287 -9.06 8.62 14.29
N VAL A 288 -10.12 7.81 14.26
CA VAL A 288 -11.41 8.14 14.90
C VAL A 288 -11.26 8.26 16.42
N ILE A 289 -10.57 7.32 17.05
CA ILE A 289 -10.31 7.35 18.51
C ILE A 289 -9.50 8.60 18.87
N ALA A 290 -8.42 8.89 18.14
CA ALA A 290 -7.61 10.08 18.35
C ALA A 290 -8.42 11.36 18.17
N GLY A 291 -9.27 11.42 17.14
CA GLY A 291 -10.21 12.53 16.92
C GLY A 291 -11.13 12.73 18.13
N HIS A 292 -11.77 11.66 18.61
CA HIS A 292 -12.67 11.73 19.77
C HIS A 292 -12.00 12.27 21.04
N PHE A 293 -10.74 11.90 21.30
CA PHE A 293 -10.01 12.36 22.49
C PHE A 293 -9.35 13.73 22.35
N THR A 294 -9.08 14.19 21.13
CA THR A 294 -8.29 15.41 20.88
C THR A 294 -9.18 16.61 20.50
N LEU A 295 -10.39 16.37 20.00
CA LEU A 295 -11.19 17.43 19.39
C LEU A 295 -12.01 18.24 20.40
N ARG A 296 -11.70 19.54 20.44
CA ARG A 296 -12.63 20.62 20.79
C ARG A 296 -13.52 20.88 19.56
N SER A 297 -14.75 21.35 19.77
CA SER A 297 -15.92 21.25 18.88
C SER A 297 -15.80 21.66 17.39
N ASP A 298 -14.69 22.21 16.91
CA ASP A 298 -14.61 22.88 15.60
C ASP A 298 -13.92 22.08 14.47
N ASP A 299 -13.13 21.04 14.75
CA ASP A 299 -12.33 20.30 13.73
C ASP A 299 -12.82 18.86 13.45
N MET A 300 -14.13 18.66 13.29
CA MET A 300 -14.73 17.32 13.08
C MET A 300 -14.43 16.68 11.71
N LEU A 301 -13.74 17.37 10.81
CA LEU A 301 -13.55 16.92 9.43
C LEU A 301 -12.70 15.64 9.32
N VAL A 302 -11.60 15.54 10.08
CA VAL A 302 -10.69 14.38 10.07
C VAL A 302 -11.36 13.09 10.55
N PRO A 303 -12.04 13.04 11.73
CA PRO A 303 -12.71 11.81 12.15
C PRO A 303 -13.90 11.45 11.25
N ILE A 304 -14.60 12.43 10.65
CA ILE A 304 -15.64 12.17 9.65
C ILE A 304 -15.04 11.50 8.41
N ASN A 305 -13.90 12.00 7.92
CA ASN A 305 -13.19 11.39 6.79
C ASN A 305 -12.75 9.96 7.10
N ALA A 306 -12.19 9.72 8.28
CA ALA A 306 -11.81 8.37 8.72
C ALA A 306 -13.03 7.43 8.82
N LEU A 307 -14.17 7.91 9.31
CA LEU A 307 -15.42 7.13 9.33
C LEU A 307 -15.92 6.82 7.91
N ALA A 308 -15.87 7.80 7.00
CA ALA A 308 -16.24 7.60 5.60
C ALA A 308 -15.32 6.56 4.92
N SER A 309 -14.01 6.60 5.21
CA SER A 309 -13.04 5.60 4.75
C SER A 309 -13.37 4.19 5.29
N ILE A 310 -13.73 4.06 6.58
CA ILE A 310 -14.17 2.76 7.15
C ILE A 310 -15.40 2.22 6.41
N VAL A 311 -16.42 3.06 6.23
CA VAL A 311 -17.67 2.67 5.55
C VAL A 311 -17.37 2.26 4.11
N GLN A 312 -16.67 3.09 3.36
CA GLN A 312 -16.34 2.79 1.97
C GLN A 312 -15.56 1.48 1.88
N THR A 313 -14.51 1.34 2.67
CA THR A 313 -13.65 0.18 2.51
C THR A 313 -14.31 -1.12 2.97
N ALA A 314 -15.23 -1.06 3.94
CA ALA A 314 -16.11 -2.18 4.28
C ALA A 314 -17.06 -2.55 3.13
N CYS A 315 -17.79 -1.56 2.59
CA CYS A 315 -18.72 -1.77 1.47
C CYS A 315 -18.01 -2.33 0.22
N GLN A 316 -16.84 -1.79 -0.12
CA GLN A 316 -16.05 -2.25 -1.25
C GLN A 316 -15.51 -3.67 -1.04
N THR A 317 -15.01 -3.99 0.16
CA THR A 317 -14.52 -5.35 0.47
C THR A 317 -15.64 -6.38 0.35
N MET A 318 -16.82 -6.07 0.89
CA MET A 318 -18.02 -6.92 0.72
C MET A 318 -18.41 -7.07 -0.74
N PHE A 319 -18.43 -5.98 -1.50
CA PHE A 319 -18.73 -6.00 -2.93
C PHE A 319 -17.76 -6.89 -3.71
N ILE A 320 -16.45 -6.79 -3.47
CA ILE A 320 -15.44 -7.59 -4.16
C ILE A 320 -15.59 -9.08 -3.82
N LEU A 321 -15.77 -9.42 -2.53
CA LEU A 321 -15.94 -10.82 -2.09
C LEU A 321 -17.23 -11.46 -2.61
N ASP A 322 -18.33 -10.69 -2.68
CA ASP A 322 -19.59 -11.16 -3.26
C ASP A 322 -19.47 -11.28 -4.79
N ALA A 323 -18.91 -10.26 -5.46
CA ALA A 323 -18.71 -10.27 -6.90
C ALA A 323 -17.77 -11.39 -7.36
N SER A 324 -16.73 -11.72 -6.59
CA SER A 324 -15.80 -12.80 -6.93
C SER A 324 -16.47 -14.18 -6.94
N ARG A 325 -17.60 -14.35 -6.23
CA ARG A 325 -18.38 -15.60 -6.20
C ARG A 325 -19.53 -15.62 -7.19
N ARG A 326 -19.76 -14.54 -7.93
CA ARG A 326 -20.85 -14.45 -8.91
C ARG A 326 -20.35 -14.70 -10.32
N GLN A 327 -21.19 -15.38 -11.13
CA GLN A 327 -20.88 -15.69 -12.51
C GLN A 327 -22.03 -15.34 -13.46
N ALA A 328 -21.67 -14.84 -14.65
CA ALA A 328 -22.62 -14.60 -15.73
C ALA A 328 -22.79 -15.88 -16.56
N VAL A 329 -23.81 -16.67 -16.21
CA VAL A 329 -24.09 -17.96 -16.87
C VAL A 329 -25.10 -17.82 -18.02
N SER A 330 -26.11 -16.95 -17.89
CA SER A 330 -27.11 -16.73 -18.94
C SER A 330 -26.55 -15.92 -20.12
N PRO A 331 -26.88 -16.26 -21.38
CA PRO A 331 -26.49 -15.48 -22.56
C PRO A 331 -26.95 -14.02 -22.50
N GLU A 332 -28.09 -13.75 -21.84
CA GLU A 332 -28.56 -12.39 -21.61
C GLU A 332 -27.66 -11.62 -20.64
N HIS A 333 -27.17 -12.27 -19.58
CA HIS A 333 -26.22 -11.68 -18.62
C HIS A 333 -24.84 -11.46 -19.27
N ILE A 334 -24.38 -12.39 -20.11
CA ILE A 334 -23.13 -12.26 -20.87
C ILE A 334 -23.21 -11.08 -21.85
N ARG A 335 -24.38 -10.85 -22.46
CA ARG A 335 -24.62 -9.73 -23.37
C ARG A 335 -24.80 -8.40 -22.65
N LYS A 336 -25.59 -8.35 -21.57
CA LYS A 336 -25.90 -7.12 -20.81
C LYS A 336 -24.75 -6.68 -19.91
N LYS A 337 -23.90 -7.62 -19.45
CA LYS A 337 -22.77 -7.39 -18.53
C LYS A 337 -23.16 -6.46 -17.35
N PRO A 338 -24.16 -6.83 -16.54
CA PRO A 338 -24.63 -5.99 -15.44
C PRO A 338 -23.48 -5.70 -14.46
N GLY A 339 -23.39 -4.46 -13.98
CA GLY A 339 -22.30 -4.01 -13.10
C GLY A 339 -20.99 -3.65 -13.81
N ARG A 340 -20.82 -3.91 -15.11
CA ARG A 340 -19.54 -3.61 -15.81
C ARG A 340 -19.16 -2.14 -15.75
N GLU A 341 -20.11 -1.24 -16.00
CA GLU A 341 -19.87 0.21 -15.93
C GLU A 341 -19.42 0.64 -14.53
N ILE A 342 -20.05 0.09 -13.48
CA ILE A 342 -19.70 0.36 -12.08
C ILE A 342 -18.31 -0.19 -11.74
N VAL A 343 -17.97 -1.41 -12.18
CA VAL A 343 -16.65 -2.00 -11.95
C VAL A 343 -15.57 -1.20 -12.67
N THR A 344 -15.82 -0.75 -13.91
CA THR A 344 -14.87 0.09 -14.65
C THR A 344 -14.69 1.46 -13.98
N PHE A 345 -15.77 2.08 -13.52
CA PHE A 345 -15.70 3.31 -12.72
C PHE A 345 -14.86 3.10 -11.45
N MET A 346 -15.17 2.05 -10.68
CA MET A 346 -14.44 1.70 -9.45
C MET A 346 -12.98 1.40 -9.69
N LEU A 347 -12.59 0.80 -10.80
CA LEU A 347 -11.17 0.59 -11.13
C LEU A 347 -10.42 1.92 -11.19
N VAL A 348 -10.96 2.92 -11.89
CA VAL A 348 -10.32 4.23 -12.02
C VAL A 348 -10.37 5.02 -10.71
N VAL A 349 -11.47 4.93 -9.96
CA VAL A 349 -11.57 5.60 -8.65
C VAL A 349 -10.62 5.00 -7.63
N ASN A 350 -10.37 3.68 -7.65
CA ASN A 350 -9.34 3.06 -6.82
C ASN A 350 -7.93 3.53 -7.20
N LEU A 351 -7.66 3.75 -8.48
CA LEU A 351 -6.41 4.36 -8.92
C LEU A 351 -6.28 5.80 -8.40
N ALA A 352 -7.37 6.56 -8.39
CA ALA A 352 -7.39 7.90 -7.82
C ALA A 352 -7.14 7.89 -6.30
N MET A 353 -7.78 6.96 -5.56
CA MET A 353 -7.53 6.77 -4.12
C MET A 353 -6.10 6.32 -3.81
N TRP A 354 -5.47 5.53 -4.69
CA TRP A 354 -4.07 5.12 -4.52
C TRP A 354 -3.08 6.26 -4.82
N ALA A 355 -3.47 7.24 -5.64
CA ALA A 355 -2.62 8.38 -5.98
C ALA A 355 -2.53 9.44 -4.86
N ILE A 356 -3.56 9.53 -4.02
CA ILE A 356 -3.60 10.34 -2.79
C ILE A 356 -2.82 9.60 -1.71
#